data_AF-A0A519L8U5-F1
#
_entry.id   AF-A0A519L8U5-F1
#
_cell.length_a   1.000
_cell.length_b   1.000
_cell.length_c   1.000
_cell.angle_alpha   90.00
_cell.angle_beta   90.00
_cell.angle_gamma   90.00
#
_symmetry.space_group_name_H-M   'P 1'
#
loop_
_entity.id
_entity.type
_entity.pdbx_description
1 polymer ?
#
loop_
_entity_poly.entity_id
_entity_poly.type
_entity_poly.pdbx_seq_one_letter_code
_entity_poly.pdbx_strand_id
1 'polypeptide(L)' 'MSDELERLTARRVTLIYRLDLISKGATLSYDDGTPIDMTSEKARLEDEVKRLDRKIALLGPAAGQA' A
#
# COMPACT_ATOMS: atom_id res chain seq x y z
N MET A 1 18.71 -0.99 9.37
CA MET A 1 17.71 0.00 8.88
C MET A 1 17.37 -0.22 7.40
N SER A 2 18.30 -0.70 6.57
CA SER A 2 18.06 -1.17 5.19
C SER A 2 16.84 -2.09 5.09
N ASP A 3 16.79 -3.14 5.91
CA ASP A 3 15.77 -4.18 5.76
C ASP A 3 14.36 -3.68 6.09
N GLU A 4 14.22 -2.71 7.00
CA GLU A 4 12.91 -2.13 7.30
C GLU A 4 12.46 -1.19 6.17
N LEU A 5 13.36 -0.35 5.65
CA LEU A 5 13.06 0.52 4.52
C LEU A 5 12.70 -0.29 3.27
N GLU A 6 13.43 -1.37 3.00
CA GLU A 6 13.15 -2.30 1.92
C GLU A 6 11.79 -2.99 2.09
N ARG A 7 11.49 -3.53 3.28
CA ARG A 7 10.18 -4.14 3.56
C ARG A 7 9.02 -3.16 3.38
N LEU A 8 9.17 -1.93 3.88
CA LEU A 8 8.14 -0.90 3.74
C LEU A 8 7.93 -0.50 2.28
N THR A 9 9.01 -0.38 1.52
CA THR A 9 8.98 -0.07 0.09
C THR A 9 8.32 -1.20 -0.71
N ALA A 10 8.68 -2.45 -0.46
CA ALA A 10 8.07 -3.61 -1.09
C ALA A 10 6.56 -3.70 -0.79
N ARG A 11 6.18 -3.47 0.48
CA ARG A 11 4.77 -3.40 0.88
C ARG A 11 4.04 -2.28 0.14
N ARG A 12 4.62 -1.09 0.05
CA ARG A 12 4.04 0.05 -0.68
C ARG A 12 3.76 -0.30 -2.14
N VAL A 13 4.74 -0.87 -2.84
CA VAL A 13 4.59 -1.31 -4.25
C VAL A 13 3.45 -2.31 -4.39
N THR A 14 3.35 -3.26 -3.46
CA THR A 14 2.29 -4.27 -3.47
C THR A 14 0.90 -3.64 -3.34
N LEU A 15 0.73 -2.65 -2.47
CA LEU A 15 -0.56 -1.97 -2.29
C LEU A 15 -0.94 -1.10 -3.48
N ILE A 16 0.04 -0.45 -4.11
CA ILE A 16 -0.18 0.29 -5.37
C ILE A 16 -0.64 -0.65 -6.47
N TYR A 17 -0.02 -1.83 -6.59
CA TYR A 17 -0.46 -2.84 -7.55
C TYR A 17 -1.89 -3.32 -7.26
N ARG A 18 -2.27 -3.52 -5.99
CA ARG A 18 -3.66 -3.85 -5.63
C ARG A 18 -4.64 -2.74 -6.00
N LEU A 19 -4.29 -1.48 -5.76
CA LEU A 19 -5.11 -0.34 -6.17
C LEU A 19 -5.30 -0.28 -7.68
N ASP A 20 -4.25 -0.57 -8.45
CA ASP A 20 -4.32 -0.68 -9.91
C ASP A 20 -5.28 -1.82 -10.34
N LEU A 21 -5.20 -3.00 -9.72
CA LEU A 21 -6.13 -4.10 -10.00
C LEU A 21 -7.59 -3.72 -9.67
N ILE A 22 -7.84 -3.08 -8.54
CA ILE A 22 -9.18 -2.59 -8.18
C ILE A 22 -9.66 -1.57 -9.21
N SER A 23 -8.80 -0.67 -9.67
CA SER A 23 -9.15 0.30 -10.72
C SER A 23 -9.53 -0.37 -12.05
N LYS A 24 -9.00 -1.57 -12.31
CA LYS A 24 -9.32 -2.43 -13.47
C LYS A 24 -10.54 -3.33 -13.26
N GLY A 25 -11.23 -3.22 -12.12
CA GLY A 25 -12.45 -3.96 -11.81
C GLY A 25 -12.24 -5.26 -11.04
N ALA A 26 -11.06 -5.48 -10.44
CA ALA A 26 -10.87 -6.61 -9.53
C ALA A 26 -11.79 -6.48 -8.31
N THR A 27 -12.42 -7.60 -7.94
CA THR A 27 -13.25 -7.73 -6.74
C THR A 27 -12.61 -8.69 -5.75
N LEU A 28 -12.97 -8.56 -4.47
CA LEU A 28 -12.51 -9.41 -3.40
C LEU A 28 -13.72 -9.95 -2.63
N SER A 29 -13.57 -11.17 -2.13
CA SER A 29 -14.47 -11.80 -1.18
C SER A 29 -13.65 -12.34 -0.01
N TYR A 30 -14.29 -12.44 1.15
CA TYR A 30 -13.78 -13.25 2.25
C TYR A 30 -13.79 -14.74 1.86
N ASP A 31 -13.11 -15.59 2.64
CA ASP A 31 -13.01 -17.03 2.38
C ASP A 31 -14.37 -17.74 2.37
N ASP A 32 -15.38 -17.17 3.02
CA ASP A 32 -16.77 -17.66 3.03
C ASP A 32 -17.59 -17.19 1.80
N GLY A 33 -16.97 -16.45 0.89
CA GLY A 33 -17.61 -15.90 -0.31
C GLY A 33 -18.30 -14.55 -0.11
N THR A 34 -18.39 -14.04 1.13
CA THR A 34 -18.98 -12.73 1.41
C THR A 34 -18.21 -11.64 0.66
N PRO A 35 -18.88 -10.80 -0.16
CA PRO A 35 -18.18 -9.77 -0.93
C PRO A 35 -17.63 -8.67 -0.02
N ILE A 36 -16.45 -8.16 -0.35
CA ILE A 36 -15.87 -6.98 0.29
C ILE A 36 -16.46 -5.72 -0.36
N ASP A 37 -16.78 -4.71 0.43
CA ASP A 37 -17.06 -3.37 -0.09
C ASP A 37 -15.78 -2.78 -0.69
N MET A 38 -15.71 -2.83 -2.02
CA MET A 38 -14.55 -2.36 -2.77
C MET A 38 -14.31 -0.85 -2.65
N THR A 39 -15.34 -0.05 -2.32
CA THR A 39 -15.19 1.39 -2.09
C THR A 39 -14.42 1.63 -0.81
N SER A 40 -14.87 1.00 0.29
CA SER A 40 -14.18 1.07 1.57
C SER A 40 -12.78 0.44 1.52
N GLU A 41 -12.62 -0.68 0.81
CA GLU A 41 -11.32 -1.33 0.67
C GLU A 41 -10.32 -0.47 -0.11
N LYS A 42 -10.76 0.18 -1.19
CA LYS A 42 -9.92 1.13 -1.92
C LYS A 42 -9.47 2.27 -1.01
N ALA A 43 -10.38 2.90 -0.27
CA ALA A 43 -10.04 3.99 0.64
C ALA A 43 -9.03 3.55 1.73
N ARG A 44 -9.20 2.35 2.29
CA ARG A 44 -8.27 1.75 3.26
C ARG A 44 -6.87 1.59 2.66
N LEU A 45 -6.78 1.07 1.43
CA LEU A 45 -5.50 0.86 0.74
C LEU A 45 -4.80 2.20 0.41
N GLU A 46 -5.54 3.22 -0.01
CA GLU A 46 -5.00 4.57 -0.26
C GLU A 46 -4.43 5.19 1.00
N ASP A 47 -5.11 5.07 2.14
CA ASP A 47 -4.63 5.62 3.41
C ASP A 47 -3.42 4.85 3.96
N GLU A 48 -3.38 3.54 3.75
CA GLU A 48 -2.22 2.70 4.04
C GLU A 48 -0.98 3.15 3.23
N VAL A 49 -1.15 3.40 1.92
CA VAL A 49 -0.07 3.90 1.06
C VAL A 49 0.44 5.26 1.56
N LYS A 50 -0.45 6.22 1.86
CA LYS A 50 -0.05 7.53 2.41
C LYS A 50 0.72 7.40 3.73
N ARG A 51 0.37 6.43 4.57
CA ARG A 51 1.10 6.17 5.82
C ARG A 51 2.49 5.60 5.54
N LEU A 52 2.61 4.67 4.60
CA LEU A 52 3.89 4.12 4.17
C LEU A 52 4.78 5.18 3.55
N ASP A 53 4.24 6.07 2.71
CA ASP A 53 4.96 7.20 2.14
C ASP A 53 5.63 8.05 3.23
N ARG A 54 4.86 8.44 4.27
CA ARG A 54 5.40 9.21 5.40
C ARG A 54 6.50 8.44 6.15
N LYS A 55 6.31 7.14 6.40
CA LYS A 55 7.29 6.33 7.13
C LYS A 55 8.58 6.12 6.33
N ILE A 56 8.45 5.87 5.03
CA ILE A 56 9.58 5.73 4.10
C ILE A 56 10.35 7.06 4.03
N ALA A 57 9.68 8.20 3.93
CA ALA A 57 10.34 9.51 3.91
C ALA A 57 11.13 9.80 5.19
N LEU A 58 10.65 9.34 6.35
CA LEU A 58 11.34 9.50 7.63
C LEU A 58 12.56 8.57 7.79
N LEU A 59 12.54 7.39 7.16
CA LEU A 59 13.59 6.37 7.28
C LEU A 59 14.58 6.39 6.12
N GLY A 60 14.21 7.02 5.00
CA GLY A 60 15.07 7.20 3.83
C GLY A 60 16.19 8.21 4.09
N PRO A 61 17.13 8.36 3.13
CA PRO A 61 18.18 9.36 3.23
C PRO A 61 17.54 10.74 3.44
N ALA A 62 18.06 11.52 4.40
CA ALA A 62 17.65 12.91 4.56
C ALA A 62 17.84 13.63 3.22
N ALA A 63 16.81 14.33 2.75
CA ALA A 63 16.87 15.07 1.50
C ALA A 63 18.11 16.01 1.54
N GLY A 64 19.14 15.67 0.75
CA GLY A 64 20.42 16.41 0.73
C GLY A 64 21.68 15.60 1.07
N GLN A 65 21.60 14.30 1.35
CA GLN A 65 22.77 13.42 1.39
C GLN A 65 22.72 12.43 0.23
N ALA A 66 23.29 12.84 -0.90
CA ALA A 66 23.64 11.99 -2.04
C ALA A 66 25.07 12.33 -2.46
#